data_AF-A0A1J0TNI9-F1
#
_entry.id   AF-A0A1J0TNI9-F1
#
_cell.length_a   1.000
_cell.length_b   1.000
_cell.length_c   1.000
_cell.angle_alpha   90.00
_cell.angle_beta   90.00
_cell.angle_gamma   90.00
#
_symmetry.space_group_name_H-M   'P 1'
#
loop_
_entity.id
_entity.type
_entity.pdbx_description
1 polymer ?
#
loop_
_entity_poly.entity_id
_entity_poly.type
_entity_poly.pdbx_seq_one_letter_code
_entity_poly.pdbx_strand_id
1 'polypeptide(L)' 'MLHSVYDQPTATAVHEQFDRLLEYTDGRLPEVADHLGDAREDLLAFTGFPDDVWRQIWSNNPISVNRPSHDTITVAA' A
#
# COMPACT_ATOMS: atom_id res chain seq x y z
N MET A 1 -3.87 9.83 -3.94
CA MET A 1 -4.99 9.06 -4.51
C MET A 1 -4.96 7.60 -4.04
N LEU A 2 -3.84 6.87 -4.15
CA LEU A 2 -3.67 5.53 -3.55
C LEU A 2 -3.93 5.47 -2.03
N HIS A 3 -3.53 6.51 -1.28
CA HIS A 3 -3.86 6.62 0.16
C HIS A 3 -5.35 6.51 0.50
N SER A 4 -6.25 6.86 -0.43
CA SER A 4 -7.72 6.82 -0.24
C SER A 4 -8.29 5.39 -0.30
N VAL A 5 -7.56 4.45 -0.87
CA VAL A 5 -7.94 3.03 -0.95
C VAL A 5 -7.77 2.36 0.42
N TYR A 6 -6.82 2.83 1.23
CA TYR A 6 -6.43 2.20 2.50
C TYR A 6 -7.16 2.75 3.74
N ASP A 7 -7.82 3.90 3.62
CA ASP A 7 -8.65 4.49 4.68
C ASP A 7 -10.06 3.89 4.72
N GLN A 8 -10.31 2.84 3.92
CA GLN A 8 -11.62 2.20 3.85
C GLN A 8 -11.85 1.33 5.08
N PRO A 9 -13.04 1.42 5.71
CA PRO A 9 -13.31 0.76 6.98
C PRO A 9 -13.49 -0.76 6.85
N THR A 10 -13.59 -1.30 5.63
CA THR A 10 -13.90 -2.72 5.40
C THR A 10 -13.21 -3.25 4.15
N ALA A 11 -13.02 -4.58 4.11
CA ALA A 11 -12.43 -5.27 2.97
C ALA A 11 -13.26 -5.00 1.70
N THR A 12 -14.59 -5.12 1.80
CA THR A 12 -15.50 -4.81 0.69
C THR A 12 -15.28 -3.42 0.11
N ALA A 13 -15.12 -2.40 0.97
CA ALA A 13 -14.89 -1.03 0.52
C ALA A 13 -13.51 -0.85 -0.15
N VAL A 14 -12.48 -1.60 0.28
CA VAL A 14 -11.18 -1.67 -0.41
C VAL A 14 -11.36 -2.27 -1.81
N HIS A 15 -12.07 -3.40 -1.94
CA HIS A 15 -12.32 -4.05 -3.22
C HIS A 15 -13.08 -3.12 -4.20
N GLU A 16 -14.15 -2.48 -3.74
CA GLU A 16 -14.92 -1.53 -4.56
C GLU A 16 -14.10 -0.31 -4.99
N GLN A 17 -13.22 0.19 -4.11
CA GLN A 17 -12.36 1.32 -4.43
C GLN A 17 -11.22 0.91 -5.40
N PHE A 18 -10.74 -0.34 -5.33
CA PHE A 18 -9.81 -0.90 -6.30
C PHE A 18 -10.44 -1.03 -7.68
N ASP A 19 -11.70 -1.46 -7.76
CA ASP A 19 -12.42 -1.57 -9.03
C ASP A 19 -12.61 -0.18 -9.70
N ARG A 20 -12.94 0.85 -8.91
CA ARG A 20 -12.96 2.24 -9.41
C ARG A 20 -11.59 2.73 -9.89
N LEU A 21 -10.51 2.29 -9.26
CA LEU A 21 -9.15 2.62 -9.70
C LEU A 21 -8.82 1.95 -11.04
N LEU A 22 -9.23 0.69 -11.23
CA LEU A 22 -9.06 -0.02 -12.49
C LEU A 22 -9.83 0.66 -13.62
N GLU A 23 -11.10 0.98 -13.42
CA GLU A 23 -11.92 1.69 -14.43
C GLU A 23 -11.31 3.03 -14.83
N TYR A 24 -10.80 3.79 -13.86
CA TYR A 24 -10.13 5.06 -14.13
C TYR A 24 -8.81 4.89 -14.90
N THR A 25 -8.06 3.84 -14.57
CA THR A 25 -6.75 3.57 -15.17
C THR A 25 -6.89 3.01 -16.57
N ASP A 26 -7.90 2.18 -16.82
CA ASP A 26 -8.20 1.60 -18.13
C ASP A 26 -8.39 2.67 -19.21
N GLY A 27 -9.13 3.74 -18.88
CA GLY A 27 -9.36 4.86 -19.80
C GLY A 27 -8.13 5.71 -20.13
N ARG A 28 -6.99 5.54 -19.43
CA ARG A 28 -5.78 6.38 -19.60
C ARG A 28 -4.51 5.59 -19.86
N LEU A 29 -4.40 4.39 -19.29
CA LEU A 29 -3.23 3.53 -19.19
C LEU A 29 -3.70 2.05 -19.16
N PRO A 30 -4.24 1.53 -20.28
CA PRO A 30 -4.85 0.20 -20.31
C PRO A 30 -3.88 -0.93 -19.93
N GLU A 31 -2.61 -0.88 -20.37
CA GLU A 31 -1.59 -1.88 -19.97
C GLU A 31 -1.35 -1.91 -18.45
N VAL A 32 -1.49 -0.76 -17.77
CA VAL A 32 -1.37 -0.70 -16.31
C VAL A 32 -2.62 -1.26 -15.65
N ALA A 33 -3.81 -1.02 -16.22
CA ALA A 33 -5.05 -1.59 -15.71
C ALA A 33 -5.05 -3.12 -15.82
N ASP A 34 -4.57 -3.67 -16.94
CA ASP A 34 -4.40 -5.12 -17.12
C ASP A 34 -3.46 -5.68 -16.06
N HIS A 35 -2.30 -5.05 -15.87
CA HIS A 35 -1.32 -5.53 -14.89
C HIS A 35 -1.82 -5.47 -13.44
N LEU A 36 -2.58 -4.42 -13.10
CA LEU A 36 -3.22 -4.28 -11.79
C LEU A 36 -4.37 -5.28 -11.60
N GLY A 37 -5.11 -5.59 -12.66
CA GLY A 37 -6.17 -6.59 -12.65
C GLY A 37 -5.63 -7.99 -12.41
N ASP A 38 -4.57 -8.37 -13.12
CA ASP A 38 -3.89 -9.67 -12.94
C ASP A 38 -3.34 -9.85 -11.52
N ALA A 39 -2.79 -8.78 -10.95
CA ALA A 39 -2.24 -8.79 -9.59
C ALA A 39 -3.29 -8.56 -8.49
N ARG A 40 -4.59 -8.48 -8.81
CA ARG A 40 -5.64 -8.07 -7.87
C ARG A 40 -5.67 -8.92 -6.60
N GLU A 41 -5.60 -10.24 -6.72
CA GLU A 41 -5.66 -11.14 -5.57
C GLU A 41 -4.46 -10.94 -4.64
N ASP A 42 -3.26 -10.84 -5.21
CA ASP A 42 -2.03 -10.59 -4.45
C ASP A 42 -2.03 -9.21 -3.78
N LEU A 43 -2.51 -8.18 -4.49
CA LEU A 43 -2.61 -6.83 -3.97
C LEU A 43 -3.69 -6.69 -2.90
N LEU A 44 -4.75 -7.48 -2.93
CA LEU A 44 -5.86 -7.39 -1.96
C LEU A 44 -5.78 -8.45 -0.85
N ALA A 45 -4.79 -9.35 -0.88
CA ALA A 45 -4.59 -10.40 0.11
C ALA A 45 -4.48 -9.86 1.56
N PHE A 46 -4.00 -8.62 1.73
CA PHE A 46 -3.89 -7.99 3.05
C PHE A 46 -5.25 -7.81 3.75
N THR A 47 -6.35 -7.77 3.01
CA THR A 47 -7.71 -7.61 3.55
C THR A 47 -8.17 -8.84 4.36
N GLY A 48 -7.44 -9.96 4.27
CA GLY A 48 -7.63 -11.14 5.12
C GLY A 48 -7.05 -11.00 6.54
N PHE A 49 -6.23 -9.98 6.81
CA PHE A 49 -5.71 -9.68 8.15
C PHE A 49 -6.66 -8.75 8.92
N PRO A 50 -6.53 -8.65 10.27
CA PRO A 50 -7.24 -7.62 11.03
C PRO A 50 -6.90 -6.21 10.53
N ASP A 51 -7.88 -5.32 10.53
CA ASP A 51 -7.81 -3.94 10.02
C ASP A 51 -6.71 -3.11 10.69
N ASP A 52 -6.46 -3.35 11.99
CA ASP A 52 -5.35 -2.75 12.75
C ASP A 52 -3.96 -3.00 12.12
N VAL A 53 -3.82 -4.05 11.33
CA VAL A 53 -2.54 -4.47 10.71
C VAL A 53 -2.38 -3.89 9.30
N TRP A 54 -3.46 -3.46 8.64
CA TRP A 54 -3.43 -3.03 7.23
C TRP A 54 -2.48 -1.86 6.99
N ARG A 55 -2.48 -0.87 7.90
CA ARG A 55 -1.56 0.29 7.82
C ARG A 55 -0.10 -0.11 7.92
N GLN A 56 0.25 -1.24 8.54
CA GLN A 56 1.63 -1.71 8.66
C GLN A 56 2.12 -2.39 7.39
N ILE A 57 1.24 -3.13 6.71
CA ILE A 57 1.54 -3.83 5.45
C ILE A 57 1.77 -2.83 4.30
N TRP A 58 0.98 -1.76 4.26
CA TRP A 58 1.03 -0.73 3.20
C TRP A 58 1.92 0.47 3.52
N SER A 59 2.30 0.65 4.79
CA SER A 59 3.23 1.72 5.13
C SER A 59 4.59 1.38 4.54
N ASN A 60 4.95 2.11 3.48
CA ASN A 60 6.29 2.11 2.92
C ASN A 60 7.31 2.81 3.85
N ASN A 61 6.99 2.97 5.14
CA ASN A 61 7.92 3.43 6.16
C ASN A 61 8.71 2.20 6.64
N PRO A 62 9.93 1.96 6.14
CA PRO A 62 10.70 0.78 6.55
C PRO A 62 10.95 0.88 8.06
N ILE A 63 10.36 -0.03 8.84
CA ILE A 63 10.57 -0.05 10.30
C ILE A 63 12.04 -0.30 10.66
N SER A 64 12.89 -0.84 9.78
CA SER A 64 14.35 -0.91 10.01
C SER A 64 15.11 -1.48 8.79
N VAL A 65 15.37 -0.71 7.73
CA VAL A 65 16.43 -1.14 6.79
C VAL A 65 17.29 -0.02 6.19
N ASN A 66 16.98 1.25 6.44
CA ASN A 66 17.82 2.36 5.97
C ASN A 66 18.01 3.46 7.02
N ARG A 67 18.48 3.10 8.22
CA ARG A 67 19.20 4.08 9.06
C ARG A 67 20.68 3.95 8.70
N PRO A 68 21.28 4.85 7.91
CA PRO A 68 22.73 4.93 7.88
C PRO A 68 23.19 5.25 9.31
N SER A 69 24.07 4.40 9.83
CA SER A 69 24.74 4.56 11.11
C SER A 69 25.56 5.85 11.08
N HIS A 70 24.97 6.97 11.46
CA HIS A 70 25.62 8.29 11.47
C HIS A 70 25.66 8.92 12.87
N ASP A 71 25.79 8.09 13.91
CA ASP A 71 26.17 8.56 15.25
C ASP A 71 27.45 7.82 15.70
N THR A 72 28.49 7.98 14.89
CA THR A 72 29.84 8.09 15.43
C THR A 72 30.03 9.57 15.77
N ILE A 73 30.51 9.85 17.00
CA ILE A 73 31.06 11.12 17.51
C ILE A 73 30.06 12.15 18.06
N THR A 74 29.82 12.13 19.39
CA THR A 74 30.27 13.17 20.36
C THR A 74 29.43 13.08 21.65
N VAL A 75 29.94 12.46 22.71
CA VAL A 75 29.88 12.97 24.11
C VAL A 75 30.91 12.16 24.90
N ALA A 76 32.10 12.74 25.02
CA ALA A 76 33.01 12.56 26.14
C ALA A 76 33.77 13.88 26.25
N ALA A 77 33.16 14.82 26.98
CA ALA A 77 33.79 15.97 27.59
C ALA A 77 33.26 16.06 29.02
#